data_AF-A0A2K8LUC3-F1
#
_entry.id   AF-A0A2K8LUC3-F1
#
_cell.length_a   1.000
_cell.length_b   1.000
_cell.length_c   1.000
_cell.angle_alpha   90.00
_cell.angle_beta   90.00
_cell.angle_gamma   90.00
#
_symmetry.space_group_name_H-M   'P 1'
#
loop_
_entity.id
_entity.type
_entity.pdbx_description
1 polymer ?
#
loop_
_entity_poly.entity_id
_entity_poly.type
_entity_poly.pdbx_seq_one_letter_code
_entity_poly.pdbx_strand_id
1 'polypeptide(L)'
;MDVAKNQLDPSSAHRLQMRNLLVRQPDRKTVRVCADDGSREGFPIGWAELAPSHGRPAWHTVYRSVPGDDSSYWRGGIARRAGYQPMEYGGSDEIRLAIDEILTLARWGDVLADREIRSGRTGTYTAVMDPAQAEWLAGLDEPKGITHLGGGRVRLTNVVVALFRGSPDPHPHVDANDLFHLDPLDAPIQLIRER
;
A
#
# COMPACT_ATOMS: atom_id res chain seq x y z
N MET A 1 25.73 -25.29 1.89
CA MET A 1 24.27 -25.57 1.97
C MET A 1 23.61 -24.45 1.18
N ASP A 2 23.31 -24.72 -0.08
CA ASP A 2 22.83 -23.72 -1.03
C ASP A 2 21.39 -23.32 -0.70
N VAL A 3 21.21 -22.04 -0.37
CA VAL A 3 19.91 -21.45 -0.03
C VAL A 3 19.18 -21.12 -1.34
N ALA A 4 18.69 -22.15 -2.02
CA ALA A 4 17.86 -22.03 -3.22
C ALA A 4 16.36 -21.84 -2.91
N LYS A 5 16.03 -21.10 -1.82
CA LYS A 5 14.64 -20.81 -1.39
C LYS A 5 14.28 -19.31 -1.40
N ASN A 6 15.13 -18.47 -1.99
CA ASN A 6 14.97 -17.01 -2.00
C ASN A 6 14.25 -16.46 -3.24
N GLN A 7 13.62 -17.31 -4.06
CA GLN A 7 12.83 -16.83 -5.19
C GLN A 7 11.41 -16.54 -4.71
N LEU A 8 11.04 -15.27 -4.77
CA LEU A 8 9.64 -14.84 -4.79
C LEU A 8 8.90 -15.68 -5.83
N ASP A 9 7.82 -16.33 -5.41
CA ASP A 9 6.96 -17.04 -6.34
C ASP A 9 6.19 -16.03 -7.22
N PRO A 10 5.62 -16.49 -8.34
CA PRO A 10 4.89 -15.61 -9.26
C PRO A 10 3.73 -14.84 -8.61
N SER A 11 3.07 -15.39 -7.58
CA SER A 11 1.93 -14.73 -6.92
C SER A 11 2.37 -13.52 -6.12
N SER A 12 3.40 -13.66 -5.27
CA SER A 12 3.93 -12.51 -4.53
C SER A 12 4.56 -11.47 -5.45
N ALA A 13 5.26 -11.89 -6.51
CA ALA A 13 5.76 -10.97 -7.53
C ALA A 13 4.63 -10.18 -8.21
N HIS A 14 3.51 -10.85 -8.52
CA HIS A 14 2.33 -10.21 -9.09
C HIS A 14 1.68 -9.21 -8.12
N ARG A 15 1.51 -9.56 -6.83
CA ARG A 15 0.97 -8.64 -5.81
C ARG A 15 1.83 -7.39 -5.63
N LEU A 16 3.16 -7.56 -5.64
CA LEU A 16 4.11 -6.45 -5.58
C LEU A 16 3.96 -5.54 -6.81
N GLN A 17 3.88 -6.12 -8.00
CA GLN A 17 3.64 -5.37 -9.24
C GLN A 17 2.30 -4.62 -9.22
N MET A 18 1.22 -5.28 -8.79
CA MET A 18 -0.12 -4.69 -8.67
C MET A 18 -0.16 -3.48 -7.73
N ARG A 19 0.71 -3.45 -6.72
CA ARG A 19 0.83 -2.34 -5.76
C ARG A 19 1.98 -1.38 -6.07
N ASN A 20 2.62 -1.53 -7.24
CA ASN A 20 3.79 -0.75 -7.66
C ASN A 20 4.92 -0.73 -6.62
N LEU A 21 5.22 -1.91 -6.06
CA LEU A 21 6.22 -2.12 -5.03
C LEU A 21 7.47 -2.77 -5.62
N LEU A 22 8.61 -2.43 -5.02
CA LEU A 22 9.93 -2.90 -5.40
C LEU A 22 10.48 -3.83 -4.30
N VAL A 23 11.22 -4.85 -4.70
CA VAL A 23 11.94 -5.72 -3.76
C VAL A 23 13.43 -5.39 -3.81
N ARG A 24 14.02 -5.23 -2.64
CA ARG A 24 15.46 -4.97 -2.45
C ARG A 24 16.04 -6.02 -1.54
N GLN A 25 17.20 -6.56 -1.90
CA GLN A 25 17.92 -7.54 -1.09
C GLN A 25 19.29 -6.97 -0.71
N PRO A 26 19.38 -6.19 0.38
CA PRO A 26 20.65 -5.56 0.79
C PRO A 26 21.72 -6.58 1.17
N ASP A 27 21.31 -7.75 1.67
CA ASP A 27 22.19 -8.86 2.01
C ASP A 27 21.46 -10.21 1.91
N ARG A 28 22.14 -11.31 2.25
CA ARG A 28 21.60 -12.67 2.12
C ARG A 28 20.50 -13.01 3.14
N LYS A 29 20.35 -12.23 4.21
CA LYS A 29 19.44 -12.47 5.34
C LYS A 29 18.29 -11.48 5.37
N THR A 30 18.31 -10.42 4.59
CA THR A 30 17.25 -9.42 4.60
C THR A 30 16.68 -9.20 3.20
N VAL A 31 15.34 -9.22 3.12
CA VAL A 31 14.60 -8.83 1.93
C VAL A 31 13.65 -7.70 2.29
N ARG A 32 13.81 -6.53 1.68
CA ARG A 32 13.01 -5.34 1.91
C ARG A 32 11.98 -5.18 0.81
N VAL A 33 10.78 -4.75 1.21
CA VAL A 33 9.73 -4.29 0.30
C VAL A 33 9.70 -2.78 0.38
N CYS A 34 9.78 -2.11 -0.77
CA CYS A 34 9.85 -0.67 -0.87
C CYS A 34 8.72 -0.12 -1.75
N ALA A 35 8.11 0.98 -1.31
CA ALA A 35 7.29 1.82 -2.17
C ALA A 35 8.19 2.69 -3.04
N ASP A 36 7.78 2.93 -4.29
CA ASP A 36 8.45 3.90 -5.14
C ASP A 36 8.07 5.32 -4.71
N ASP A 37 8.97 5.97 -3.96
CA ASP A 37 8.87 7.35 -3.47
C ASP A 37 9.58 8.36 -4.39
N GLY A 38 10.08 7.89 -5.54
CA GLY A 38 10.90 8.66 -6.48
C GLY A 38 12.40 8.63 -6.18
N SER A 39 12.83 8.02 -5.07
CA SER A 39 14.25 7.78 -4.80
C SER A 39 14.76 6.54 -5.52
N ARG A 40 16.10 6.42 -5.68
CA ARG A 40 16.73 5.24 -6.29
C ARG A 40 16.45 3.96 -5.49
N GLU A 41 16.47 4.07 -4.17
CA GLU A 41 16.36 2.92 -3.26
C GLU A 41 14.89 2.54 -2.98
N GLY A 42 13.97 3.49 -3.14
CA GLY A 42 12.59 3.39 -2.70
C GLY A 42 12.47 3.59 -1.19
N PHE A 43 11.24 3.83 -0.74
CA PHE A 43 10.93 3.97 0.68
C PHE A 43 10.57 2.60 1.28
N PRO A 44 11.29 2.10 2.30
CA PRO A 44 10.98 0.80 2.88
C PRO A 44 9.59 0.81 3.56
N ILE A 45 8.74 -0.15 3.21
CA ILE A 45 7.44 -0.35 3.86
C ILE A 45 7.44 -1.55 4.80
N GLY A 46 8.47 -2.39 4.70
CA GLY A 46 8.71 -3.54 5.56
C GLY A 46 9.88 -4.37 5.06
N TRP A 47 10.30 -5.35 5.86
CA TRP A 47 11.32 -6.31 5.48
C TRP A 47 11.14 -7.64 6.20
N ALA A 48 11.59 -8.70 5.55
CA ALA A 48 11.75 -10.02 6.11
C ALA A 48 13.23 -10.21 6.49
N GLU A 49 13.49 -10.64 7.71
CA GLU A 49 14.84 -10.93 8.23
C GLU A 49 14.96 -12.40 8.64
N LEU A 50 15.96 -13.09 8.10
CA LEU A 50 16.24 -14.48 8.42
C LEU A 50 17.00 -14.57 9.74
N ALA A 51 16.32 -15.00 10.80
CA ALA A 51 16.86 -15.14 12.15
C ALA A 51 16.53 -16.52 12.76
N PRO A 52 17.25 -16.96 13.80
CA PRO A 52 16.94 -18.21 14.49
C PRO A 52 15.61 -18.13 15.25
N SER A 53 14.73 -19.11 15.05
CA SER A 53 13.47 -19.32 15.76
C SER A 53 13.29 -20.79 16.11
N HIS A 54 13.03 -21.11 17.37
CA HIS A 54 12.85 -22.49 17.85
C HIS A 54 13.91 -23.50 17.35
N GLY A 55 15.16 -23.06 17.23
CA GLY A 55 16.28 -23.89 16.79
C GLY A 55 16.42 -24.08 15.27
N ARG A 56 15.65 -23.36 14.45
CA ARG A 56 15.74 -23.36 12.98
C ARG A 56 15.74 -21.93 12.42
N PRO A 57 16.36 -21.66 11.25
CA PRO A 57 16.23 -20.35 10.60
C PRO A 57 14.79 -20.12 10.12
N ALA A 58 14.21 -18.97 10.46
CA ALA A 58 12.89 -18.52 10.02
C ALA A 58 12.94 -17.05 9.56
N TRP A 59 12.03 -16.67 8.68
CA TRP A 59 11.86 -15.29 8.22
C TRP A 59 10.95 -14.53 9.19
N HIS A 60 11.50 -13.51 9.83
CA HIS A 60 10.79 -12.62 10.72
C HIS A 60 10.34 -11.37 9.96
N THR A 61 9.06 -11.05 10.09
CA THR A 61 8.47 -9.90 9.43
C THR A 61 8.61 -8.65 10.29
N VAL A 62 9.05 -7.56 9.66
CA VAL A 62 8.93 -6.20 10.17
C VAL A 62 8.17 -5.38 9.16
N TYR A 63 7.14 -4.65 9.60
CA TYR A 63 6.30 -3.84 8.71
C TYR A 63 6.15 -2.43 9.24
N ARG A 64 5.90 -1.48 8.32
CA ARG A 64 5.62 -0.09 8.66
C ARG A 64 4.19 0.03 9.16
N SER A 65 4.05 0.34 10.43
CA SER A 65 2.78 0.64 11.08
C SER A 65 2.57 2.14 11.15
N VAL A 66 1.33 2.57 10.87
CA VAL A 66 0.90 3.96 11.05
C VAL A 66 -0.36 3.94 11.92
N PRO A 67 -0.33 4.55 13.11
CA PRO A 67 -1.51 4.66 13.98
C PRO A 67 -2.70 5.24 13.20
N GLY A 68 -3.87 4.62 13.32
CA GLY A 68 -5.07 5.05 12.58
C GLY A 68 -5.51 6.49 12.90
N ASP A 69 -5.14 7.00 14.07
CA ASP A 69 -5.39 8.37 14.54
C ASP A 69 -4.32 9.39 14.08
N ASP A 70 -3.31 8.98 13.31
CA ASP A 70 -2.34 9.91 12.72
C ASP A 70 -2.95 10.65 11.53
N SER A 71 -3.57 11.79 11.81
CA SER A 71 -4.16 12.66 10.78
C SER A 71 -3.19 13.12 9.68
N SER A 72 -1.86 13.06 9.90
CA SER A 72 -0.91 13.42 8.85
C SER A 72 -0.89 12.41 7.71
N TYR A 73 -1.14 11.12 8.02
CA TYR A 73 -1.25 10.04 7.03
C TYR A 73 -2.33 10.34 5.98
N TRP A 74 -3.54 10.71 6.42
CA TRP A 74 -4.69 10.92 5.53
C TRP A 74 -4.71 12.27 4.82
N ARG A 75 -3.85 13.21 5.23
CA ARG A 75 -3.77 14.57 4.66
C ARG A 75 -2.69 14.74 3.59
N GLY A 76 -2.10 13.63 3.14
CA GLY A 76 -1.08 13.62 2.10
C GLY A 76 0.32 14.04 2.57
N GLY A 77 0.60 14.01 3.87
CA GLY A 77 1.95 14.16 4.41
C GLY A 77 2.47 12.83 4.96
N ILE A 78 3.79 12.66 5.04
CA ILE A 78 4.37 11.47 5.69
C ILE A 78 3.92 11.43 7.16
N ALA A 79 3.38 10.29 7.56
CA ALA A 79 2.89 10.04 8.91
C ALA A 79 4.00 10.23 9.94
N ARG A 80 3.76 11.15 10.89
CA ARG A 80 4.75 11.55 11.90
C ARG A 80 4.98 10.49 12.97
N ARG A 81 3.95 9.68 13.26
CA ARG A 81 3.99 8.62 14.25
C ARG A 81 4.23 7.24 13.64
N ALA A 82 4.60 7.19 12.36
CA ALA A 82 4.95 5.94 11.71
C ALA A 82 6.13 5.27 12.40
N GLY A 83 6.07 3.96 12.54
CA GLY A 83 7.15 3.15 13.09
C GLY A 83 7.24 1.80 12.39
N TYR A 84 8.33 1.09 12.65
CA TYR A 84 8.49 -0.29 12.18
C TYR A 84 8.24 -1.24 13.34
N GLN A 85 7.31 -2.16 13.13
CA GLN A 85 6.88 -3.12 14.14
C GLN A 85 7.24 -4.53 13.70
N PRO A 86 7.93 -5.32 14.54
CA PRO A 86 8.11 -6.74 14.28
C PRO A 86 6.77 -7.45 14.47
N MET A 87 6.57 -8.53 13.73
CA MET A 87 5.45 -9.43 13.94
C MET A 87 5.71 -10.32 15.15
N GLU A 88 4.70 -10.53 16.01
CA GLU A 88 4.88 -11.12 17.34
C GLU A 88 4.97 -12.66 17.36
N TYR A 89 4.72 -13.36 16.24
CA TYR A 89 4.91 -14.81 16.17
C TYR A 89 6.28 -15.21 15.60
N GLY A 90 6.70 -16.44 15.87
CA GLY A 90 8.05 -16.98 15.69
C GLY A 90 8.61 -17.09 14.26
N GLY A 91 8.19 -16.21 13.34
CA GLY A 91 8.65 -16.19 11.96
C GLY A 91 8.07 -17.33 11.11
N SER A 92 8.29 -17.22 9.81
CA SER A 92 7.79 -18.16 8.81
C SER A 92 8.94 -18.88 8.11
N ASP A 93 8.79 -20.19 7.86
CA ASP A 93 9.79 -20.97 7.13
C ASP A 93 9.91 -20.55 5.64
N GLU A 94 8.92 -19.82 5.14
CA GLU A 94 8.83 -19.31 3.77
C GLU A 94 8.89 -17.78 3.74
N ILE A 95 9.82 -17.23 2.96
CA ILE A 95 9.90 -15.79 2.72
C ILE A 95 8.61 -15.20 2.14
N ARG A 96 7.88 -16.00 1.35
CA ARG A 96 6.60 -15.63 0.76
C ARG A 96 5.58 -15.20 1.81
N LEU A 97 5.46 -15.97 2.89
CA LEU A 97 4.53 -15.65 3.98
C LEU A 97 4.92 -14.33 4.65
N ALA A 98 6.21 -14.12 4.90
CA ALA A 98 6.70 -12.86 5.45
C ALA A 98 6.39 -11.66 4.53
N ILE A 99 6.51 -11.83 3.20
CA ILE A 99 6.15 -10.78 2.25
C ILE A 99 4.64 -10.55 2.20
N ASP A 100 3.83 -11.61 2.20
CA ASP A 100 2.37 -11.51 2.24
C ASP A 100 1.90 -10.79 3.52
N GLU A 101 2.55 -11.03 4.66
CA GLU A 101 2.32 -10.32 5.93
C GLU A 101 2.65 -8.83 5.80
N ILE A 102 3.81 -8.47 5.23
CA ILE A 102 4.18 -7.06 4.98
C ILE A 102 3.11 -6.39 4.11
N LEU A 103 2.69 -7.01 3.01
CA LEU A 103 1.70 -6.44 2.10
C LEU A 103 0.32 -6.29 2.74
N THR A 104 0.01 -7.11 3.73
CA THR A 104 -1.28 -7.08 4.44
C THR A 104 -1.29 -6.06 5.57
N LEU A 105 -0.14 -5.75 6.18
CA LEU A 105 -0.07 -4.92 7.38
C LEU A 105 0.56 -3.55 7.18
N ALA A 106 1.44 -3.41 6.19
CA ALA A 106 2.14 -2.18 5.97
C ALA A 106 1.18 -1.06 5.51
N ARG A 107 1.42 0.13 6.04
CA ARG A 107 0.74 1.37 5.63
C ARG A 107 1.76 2.28 4.95
N TRP A 108 1.50 2.71 3.72
CA TRP A 108 2.43 3.56 2.95
C TRP A 108 1.77 4.53 1.97
N GLY A 109 0.44 4.67 2.01
CA GLY A 109 -0.28 5.60 1.14
C GLY A 109 0.20 7.05 1.28
N ASP A 110 0.62 7.43 2.49
CA ASP A 110 1.21 8.73 2.80
C ASP A 110 2.52 9.01 2.03
N VAL A 111 3.36 8.00 1.86
CA VAL A 111 4.60 8.09 1.07
C VAL A 111 4.29 8.33 -0.40
N LEU A 112 3.28 7.64 -0.92
CA LEU A 112 2.84 7.82 -2.30
C LEU A 112 2.22 9.21 -2.51
N ALA A 113 1.41 9.68 -1.55
CA ALA A 113 0.80 10.99 -1.61
C ALA A 113 1.84 12.12 -1.55
N ASP A 114 2.81 12.01 -0.66
CA ASP A 114 3.91 12.96 -0.53
C ASP A 114 4.77 13.02 -1.81
N ARG A 115 5.02 11.86 -2.46
CA ARG A 115 5.66 11.83 -3.78
C ARG A 115 4.85 12.55 -4.85
N GLU A 116 3.54 12.30 -4.93
CA GLU A 116 2.66 12.96 -5.92
C GLU A 116 2.73 14.48 -5.76
N ILE A 117 2.69 14.98 -4.52
CA ILE A 117 2.85 16.41 -4.19
C ILE A 117 4.21 16.93 -4.65
N ARG A 118 5.32 16.27 -4.28
CA ARG A 118 6.67 16.69 -4.70
C ARG A 118 6.87 16.69 -6.21
N SER A 119 6.21 15.78 -6.91
CA SER A 119 6.28 15.67 -8.37
C SER A 119 5.41 16.71 -9.10
N GLY A 120 4.72 17.58 -8.37
CA GLY A 120 3.81 18.58 -8.95
C GLY A 120 2.61 17.96 -9.66
N ARG A 121 2.31 16.68 -9.41
CA ARG A 121 1.14 16.02 -9.97
C ARG A 121 -0.10 16.47 -9.19
N THR A 122 -0.59 17.64 -9.56
CA THR A 122 -1.85 18.21 -9.06
C THR A 122 -2.98 17.81 -10.01
N GLY A 123 -3.36 16.54 -9.98
CA GLY A 123 -4.47 15.99 -10.77
C GLY A 123 -5.67 15.62 -9.91
N THR A 124 -6.83 15.58 -10.54
CA THR A 124 -8.03 14.96 -9.98
C THR A 124 -8.47 13.81 -10.87
N TYR A 125 -9.06 12.80 -10.27
CA TYR A 125 -9.73 11.71 -10.96
C TYR A 125 -11.22 11.87 -10.77
N THR A 126 -11.97 11.38 -11.74
CA THR A 126 -13.40 11.19 -11.61
C THR A 126 -13.70 9.71 -11.70
N ALA A 127 -14.72 9.30 -10.97
CA ALA A 127 -15.29 7.97 -11.02
C ALA A 127 -16.80 8.08 -11.17
N VAL A 128 -17.38 7.11 -11.87
CA VAL A 128 -18.82 6.93 -11.96
C VAL A 128 -19.14 5.58 -11.30
N MET A 129 -20.01 5.61 -10.31
CA MET A 129 -20.42 4.46 -9.50
C MET A 129 -21.90 4.58 -9.12
N ASP A 130 -22.42 3.64 -8.34
CA ASP A 130 -23.78 3.73 -7.82
C ASP A 130 -23.97 5.02 -6.99
N PRO A 131 -25.12 5.72 -7.09
CA PRO A 131 -25.37 6.94 -6.31
C PRO A 131 -25.17 6.79 -4.80
N ALA A 132 -25.57 5.68 -4.19
CA ALA A 132 -25.40 5.46 -2.76
C ALA A 132 -23.92 5.23 -2.41
N GLN A 133 -23.16 4.55 -3.28
CA GLN A 133 -21.72 4.40 -3.12
C GLN A 133 -20.98 5.74 -3.24
N ALA A 134 -21.37 6.57 -4.21
CA ALA A 134 -20.80 7.90 -4.41
C ALA A 134 -21.08 8.83 -3.21
N GLU A 135 -22.29 8.78 -2.68
CA GLU A 135 -22.70 9.52 -1.48
C GLU A 135 -21.93 9.04 -0.24
N TRP A 136 -21.86 7.72 -0.03
CA TRP A 136 -21.10 7.14 1.07
C TRP A 136 -19.62 7.53 1.01
N LEU A 137 -18.99 7.38 -0.15
CA LEU A 137 -17.57 7.67 -0.33
C LEU A 137 -17.26 9.15 -0.11
N ALA A 138 -18.13 10.04 -0.61
CA ALA A 138 -17.97 11.48 -0.41
C ALA A 138 -18.35 11.96 1.01
N GLY A 139 -19.10 11.14 1.76
CA GLY A 139 -19.45 11.38 3.16
C GLY A 139 -18.36 10.98 4.15
N LEU A 140 -17.26 10.36 3.70
CA LEU A 140 -16.15 10.00 4.57
C LEU A 140 -15.50 11.24 5.21
N ASP A 141 -15.27 11.17 6.52
CA ASP A 141 -14.56 12.24 7.23
C ASP A 141 -13.09 12.36 6.77
N GLU A 142 -12.44 11.24 6.44
CA GLU A 142 -11.10 11.18 5.89
C GLU A 142 -11.01 10.02 4.88
N PRO A 143 -10.13 10.10 3.87
CA PRO A 143 -9.24 11.22 3.57
C PRO A 143 -9.97 12.43 2.95
N LYS A 144 -9.54 13.65 3.29
CA LYS A 144 -10.02 14.86 2.59
C LYS A 144 -9.63 14.82 1.10
N GLY A 145 -10.48 15.41 0.26
CA GLY A 145 -10.26 15.48 -1.19
C GLY A 145 -11.10 14.51 -2.01
N ILE A 146 -12.20 14.03 -1.42
CA ILE A 146 -13.31 13.36 -2.12
C ILE A 146 -14.44 14.39 -2.26
N THR A 147 -15.00 14.54 -3.46
CA THR A 147 -16.09 15.49 -3.71
C THR A 147 -17.21 14.79 -4.46
N HIS A 148 -18.43 14.85 -3.91
CA HIS A 148 -19.62 14.38 -4.62
C HIS A 148 -19.97 15.37 -5.74
N LEU A 149 -20.06 14.88 -6.98
CA LEU A 149 -20.46 15.68 -8.14
C LEU A 149 -21.94 15.47 -8.51
N GLY A 150 -22.65 14.59 -7.80
CA GLY A 150 -24.03 14.21 -8.07
C GLY A 150 -24.17 13.09 -9.11
N GLY A 151 -25.31 12.39 -9.08
CA GLY A 151 -25.67 11.37 -10.06
C GLY A 151 -24.69 10.19 -10.13
N GLY A 152 -24.17 9.73 -8.99
CA GLY A 152 -23.19 8.63 -8.93
C GLY A 152 -21.76 9.03 -9.29
N ARG A 153 -21.48 10.33 -9.44
CA ARG A 153 -20.15 10.82 -9.80
C ARG A 153 -19.41 11.36 -8.58
N VAL A 154 -18.15 10.97 -8.46
CA VAL A 154 -17.22 11.51 -7.46
C VAL A 154 -15.98 12.06 -8.15
N ARG A 155 -15.37 13.06 -7.51
CA ARG A 155 -14.02 13.54 -7.81
C ARG A 155 -13.10 13.17 -6.66
N LEU A 156 -11.94 12.63 -6.98
CA LEU A 156 -10.88 12.23 -6.06
C LEU A 156 -9.64 13.04 -6.38
N THR A 157 -9.03 13.68 -5.39
CA THR A 157 -7.70 14.26 -5.58
C THR A 157 -6.65 13.17 -5.75
N ASN A 158 -5.53 13.50 -6.39
CA ASN A 158 -4.38 12.60 -6.53
C ASN A 158 -3.89 12.04 -5.18
N VAL A 159 -3.96 12.86 -4.12
CA VAL A 159 -3.60 12.46 -2.75
C VAL A 159 -4.49 11.32 -2.27
N VAL A 160 -5.81 11.41 -2.46
CA VAL A 160 -6.74 10.34 -2.07
C VAL A 160 -6.46 9.05 -2.85
N VAL A 161 -6.21 9.15 -4.15
CA VAL A 161 -5.89 7.98 -4.97
C VAL A 161 -4.59 7.31 -4.53
N ALA A 162 -3.56 8.11 -4.22
CA ALA A 162 -2.30 7.60 -3.69
C ALA A 162 -2.47 6.91 -2.33
N LEU A 163 -3.37 7.42 -1.48
CA LEU A 163 -3.70 6.82 -0.19
C LEU A 163 -4.37 5.46 -0.35
N PHE A 164 -5.40 5.36 -1.20
CA PHE A 164 -6.07 4.07 -1.47
C PHE A 164 -5.14 3.05 -2.13
N ARG A 165 -4.13 3.49 -2.89
CA ARG A 165 -3.11 2.61 -3.46
C ARG A 165 -2.15 2.03 -2.42
N GLY A 166 -1.88 2.78 -1.36
CA GLY A 166 -0.98 2.35 -0.28
C GLY A 166 -1.69 1.92 1.00
N SER A 167 -2.96 1.51 0.91
CA SER A 167 -3.73 0.98 2.02
C SER A 167 -3.42 -0.51 2.27
N PRO A 168 -3.26 -0.94 3.54
CA PRO A 168 -3.23 -2.36 3.88
C PRO A 168 -4.60 -3.01 3.66
N ASP A 169 -5.68 -2.24 3.85
CA ASP A 169 -7.03 -2.74 3.73
C ASP A 169 -7.28 -3.20 2.30
N PRO A 170 -7.90 -4.38 2.11
CA PRO A 170 -8.19 -4.86 0.77
C PRO A 170 -9.24 -3.99 0.10
N HIS A 171 -10.07 -3.24 0.84
CA HIS A 171 -11.09 -2.35 0.29
C HIS A 171 -11.38 -1.18 1.25
N PRO A 172 -11.65 0.03 0.74
CA PRO A 172 -11.49 0.44 -0.65
C PRO A 172 -10.00 0.56 -1.04
N HIS A 173 -9.63 0.13 -2.25
CA HIS A 173 -8.24 0.25 -2.76
C HIS A 173 -8.18 0.65 -4.24
N VAL A 174 -7.05 1.24 -4.66
CA VAL A 174 -6.75 1.54 -6.07
C VAL A 174 -5.56 0.71 -6.51
N ASP A 175 -5.69 0.01 -7.63
CA ASP A 175 -4.59 -0.79 -8.18
C ASP A 175 -3.65 0.00 -9.11
N ALA A 176 -2.70 -0.70 -9.72
CA ALA A 176 -1.73 -0.12 -10.65
C ALA A 176 -2.35 0.39 -11.98
N ASN A 177 -3.58 -0.03 -12.33
CA ASN A 177 -4.27 0.35 -13.57
C ASN A 177 -5.31 1.46 -13.36
N ASP A 178 -5.25 2.14 -12.21
CA ASP A 178 -6.24 3.15 -11.80
C ASP A 178 -7.66 2.59 -11.74
N LEU A 179 -7.81 1.30 -11.42
CA LEU A 179 -9.10 0.70 -11.07
C LEU A 179 -9.34 0.84 -9.57
N PHE A 180 -10.50 1.39 -9.22
CA PHE A 180 -10.93 1.58 -7.85
C PHE A 180 -11.89 0.47 -7.44
N HIS A 181 -11.49 -0.27 -6.41
CA HIS A 181 -12.22 -1.42 -5.89
C HIS A 181 -12.87 -1.01 -4.57
N LEU A 182 -14.19 -0.84 -4.58
CA LEU A 182 -14.97 -0.41 -3.40
C LEU A 182 -15.40 -1.61 -2.54
N ASP A 183 -15.88 -2.67 -3.18
CA ASP A 183 -16.31 -3.93 -2.58
C ASP A 183 -15.77 -5.10 -3.44
N PRO A 184 -15.31 -6.21 -2.85
CA PRO A 184 -14.79 -7.36 -3.60
C PRO A 184 -15.82 -8.04 -4.51
N LEU A 185 -17.12 -7.85 -4.26
CA LEU A 185 -18.19 -8.45 -5.05
C LEU A 185 -18.62 -7.56 -6.23
N ASP A 186 -18.24 -6.29 -6.21
CA ASP A 186 -18.57 -5.33 -7.26
C ASP A 186 -17.52 -5.30 -8.36
N ALA A 187 -17.94 -4.90 -9.56
CA ALA A 187 -16.99 -4.63 -10.63
C ALA A 187 -16.14 -3.40 -10.26
N PRO A 188 -14.82 -3.42 -10.54
CA PRO A 188 -13.97 -2.27 -10.29
C PRO A 188 -14.38 -1.06 -11.13
N ILE A 189 -14.20 0.12 -10.56
CA ILE A 189 -14.56 1.40 -11.17
C ILE A 189 -13.32 2.01 -11.79
N GLN A 190 -13.35 2.28 -13.10
CA GLN A 190 -12.25 2.96 -13.77
C GLN A 190 -12.16 4.42 -13.30
N LEU A 191 -11.01 4.80 -12.75
CA LEU A 191 -10.71 6.20 -12.50
C LEU A 191 -10.31 6.89 -13.80
N ILE A 192 -10.92 8.04 -14.08
CA ILE A 192 -10.65 8.88 -15.24
C ILE A 192 -9.95 10.14 -14.77
N ARG A 193 -8.68 10.30 -15.16
CA ARG A 193 -7.90 11.50 -14.83
C ARG A 193 -8.44 12.72 -15.58
N GLU A 194 -8.77 13.78 -14.84
CA GLU A 194 -9.06 15.10 -15.40
C GLU A 194 -7.73 15.74 -15.83
N ARG A 195 -7.70 16.28 -17.06
CA ARG A 195 -6.54 16.97 -17.64
C ARG A 195 -6.54 18.44 -17.28
#